data_AF-A0A673LTA8-F1
#
_entry.id   AF-A0A673LTA8-F1
#
_cell.length_a   1.000
_cell.length_b   1.000
_cell.length_c   1.000
_cell.angle_alpha   90.00
_cell.angle_beta   90.00
_cell.angle_gamma   90.00
#
_symmetry.space_group_name_H-M   'P 1'
#
loop_
_entity.id
_entity.type
_entity.pdbx_description
1 polymer ?
#
loop_
_entity_poly.entity_id
_entity_poly.type
_entity_poly.pdbx_seq_one_letter_code
_entity_poly.pdbx_strand_id
1 'polypeptide(L)'
;RLLQQLSGWLVSDDLGGEDAGCGGPGLVWLHTEQYNLPRRCLRQFFAVRKCFVFPRPASTQNMRRMEELSEKELDSEFLEQANTFCHYVYNNAEPKTISGGRTITGTGVSLGNLAEVYIEAISSGNVPCLENAVVSLAKIQNVRAVERAMQFYMTEMLSIAPLPMRPEELSDIHKIAEKKAIEVFITMAFNDNDQMYHQELMVH
;
A
#
# COMPACT_ATOMS: atom_id res chain seq x y z
N ARG A 1 -16.86 -27.53 -11.96
CA ARG A 1 -16.43 -27.90 -13.34
C ARG A 1 -15.93 -26.69 -14.15
N LEU A 2 -16.57 -25.50 -14.06
CA LEU A 2 -16.08 -24.27 -14.73
C LEU A 2 -14.75 -23.69 -14.19
N LEU A 3 -14.41 -23.89 -12.91
CA LEU A 3 -13.18 -23.34 -12.33
C LEU A 3 -11.90 -24.14 -12.63
N GLN A 4 -12.01 -25.45 -12.84
CA GLN A 4 -10.89 -26.26 -13.37
C GLN A 4 -10.61 -25.91 -14.84
N GLN A 5 -11.62 -25.40 -15.54
CA GLN A 5 -11.48 -24.84 -16.87
C GLN A 5 -10.75 -23.50 -16.83
N LEU A 6 -11.10 -22.52 -15.99
CA LEU A 6 -10.41 -21.22 -16.01
C LEU A 6 -8.91 -21.28 -15.65
N SER A 7 -8.50 -22.20 -14.76
CA SER A 7 -7.07 -22.46 -14.54
C SER A 7 -6.42 -23.22 -15.71
N GLY A 8 -7.17 -24.05 -16.43
CA GLY A 8 -6.73 -24.75 -17.64
C GLY A 8 -6.63 -23.86 -18.88
N TRP A 9 -7.55 -22.92 -19.09
CA TRP A 9 -7.54 -21.94 -20.19
C TRP A 9 -6.38 -20.93 -20.08
N LEU A 10 -5.85 -20.72 -18.87
CA LEU A 10 -4.64 -19.91 -18.64
C LEU A 10 -3.33 -20.69 -18.83
N VAL A 11 -3.40 -22.01 -19.05
CA VAL A 11 -2.26 -22.93 -19.21
C VAL A 11 -2.19 -23.52 -20.62
N SER A 12 -3.31 -23.68 -21.33
CA SER A 12 -3.35 -24.45 -22.59
C SER A 12 -3.17 -23.67 -23.90
N ASP A 13 -3.22 -22.33 -23.89
CA ASP A 13 -3.18 -21.55 -25.14
C ASP A 13 -1.76 -21.10 -25.57
N ASP A 14 -0.72 -21.54 -24.86
CA ASP A 14 0.69 -21.30 -25.25
C ASP A 14 1.17 -22.26 -26.37
N LEU A 15 0.32 -23.19 -26.84
CA LEU A 15 0.57 -23.99 -28.05
C LEU A 15 -0.27 -23.43 -29.20
N GLY A 16 0.35 -22.57 -30.00
CA GLY A 16 -0.26 -21.91 -31.15
C GLY A 16 -0.93 -22.91 -32.10
N GLY A 17 -2.25 -22.80 -32.22
CA GLY A 17 -3.01 -23.45 -33.28
C GLY A 17 -2.66 -22.81 -34.62
N GLU A 18 -2.05 -23.59 -35.51
CA GLU A 18 -2.03 -23.33 -36.94
C GLU A 18 -3.47 -23.48 -37.46
N ASP A 19 -4.27 -22.41 -37.43
CA ASP A 19 -5.48 -22.35 -38.24
C ASP A 19 -5.56 -20.99 -38.96
N ALA A 20 -5.42 -21.09 -40.28
CA ALA A 20 -5.24 -20.00 -41.21
C ALA A 20 -6.57 -19.29 -41.50
N GLY A 21 -6.71 -18.07 -40.99
CA GLY A 21 -7.71 -17.09 -41.44
C GLY A 21 -7.01 -15.90 -42.09
N CYS A 22 -7.10 -15.79 -43.42
CA CYS A 22 -6.83 -14.68 -44.37
C CYS A 22 -6.12 -13.36 -43.94
N GLY A 23 -5.22 -13.38 -42.97
CA GLY A 23 -4.30 -12.30 -42.61
C GLY A 23 -2.88 -12.84 -42.66
N GLY A 24 -1.94 -12.09 -43.26
CA GLY A 24 -0.55 -12.53 -43.35
C GLY A 24 0.04 -12.86 -41.96
N PRO A 25 1.13 -13.64 -41.89
CA PRO A 25 1.69 -14.16 -40.62
C PRO A 25 1.89 -13.08 -39.53
N GLY A 26 2.24 -11.85 -39.92
CA GLY A 26 2.42 -10.73 -38.99
C GLY A 26 1.13 -10.18 -38.36
N LEU A 27 -0.02 -10.25 -39.04
CA LEU A 27 -1.31 -9.79 -38.51
C LEU A 27 -1.88 -10.77 -37.48
N VAL A 28 -1.72 -12.08 -37.73
CA VAL A 28 -2.11 -13.14 -36.79
C VAL A 28 -1.25 -13.05 -35.52
N TRP A 29 0.07 -12.87 -35.66
CA TRP A 29 0.97 -12.66 -34.53
C TRP A 29 0.61 -11.43 -33.70
N LEU A 30 0.32 -10.30 -34.33
CA LEU A 30 -0.06 -9.07 -33.61
C LEU A 30 -1.37 -9.26 -32.82
N HIS A 31 -2.34 -9.97 -33.39
CA HIS A 31 -3.60 -10.27 -32.72
C HIS A 31 -3.40 -11.22 -31.53
N THR A 32 -2.61 -12.28 -31.71
CA THR A 32 -2.27 -13.22 -30.63
C THR A 32 -1.50 -12.54 -29.50
N GLU A 33 -0.55 -11.65 -29.82
CA GLU A 33 0.22 -10.93 -28.81
C GLU A 33 -0.65 -9.92 -28.04
N GLN A 34 -1.55 -9.19 -28.71
CA GLN A 34 -2.50 -8.30 -28.03
C GLN A 34 -3.45 -9.07 -27.11
N TYR A 35 -3.87 -10.27 -27.51
CA TYR A 35 -4.71 -11.14 -26.68
C TYR A 35 -3.96 -11.70 -25.47
N ASN A 36 -2.70 -12.11 -25.63
CA ASN A 36 -1.92 -12.78 -24.59
C ASN A 36 -1.20 -11.84 -23.63
N LEU A 37 -0.88 -10.61 -24.06
CA LEU A 37 -0.16 -9.62 -23.26
C LEU A 37 -0.85 -9.35 -21.90
N PRO A 38 -2.16 -9.07 -21.81
CA PRO A 38 -2.83 -8.85 -20.52
C PRO A 38 -2.73 -10.07 -19.58
N ARG A 39 -2.85 -11.30 -20.13
CA ARG A 39 -2.74 -12.54 -19.35
C ARG A 39 -1.35 -12.73 -18.79
N ARG A 40 -0.32 -12.45 -19.61
CA ARG A 40 1.08 -12.53 -19.19
C ARG A 40 1.37 -11.49 -18.11
N CYS A 41 0.91 -10.24 -18.27
CA CYS A 41 1.04 -9.20 -17.25
C CYS A 41 0.36 -9.59 -15.93
N LEU A 42 -0.87 -10.10 -15.96
CA LEU A 42 -1.55 -10.57 -14.75
C LEU A 42 -0.78 -11.71 -14.08
N ARG A 43 -0.25 -12.66 -14.86
CA ARG A 43 0.54 -13.79 -14.36
C ARG A 43 1.87 -13.33 -13.73
N GLN A 44 2.50 -12.31 -14.29
CA GLN A 44 3.84 -11.86 -13.91
C GLN A 44 3.83 -10.81 -12.77
N PHE A 45 2.88 -9.89 -12.76
CA PHE A 45 2.87 -8.78 -11.80
C PHE A 45 2.19 -9.08 -10.46
N PHE A 46 1.26 -10.04 -10.43
CA PHE A 46 0.49 -10.34 -9.21
C PHE A 46 0.81 -11.74 -8.71
N ALA A 47 1.64 -11.88 -7.67
CA ALA A 47 2.06 -13.19 -7.16
C ALA A 47 0.89 -14.10 -6.73
N VAL A 48 -0.10 -13.53 -6.06
CA VAL A 48 -1.32 -14.23 -5.61
C VAL A 48 -2.51 -13.72 -6.39
N ARG A 49 -3.33 -14.63 -6.92
CA ARG A 49 -4.54 -14.32 -7.69
C ARG A 49 -5.68 -15.20 -7.22
N LYS A 50 -6.82 -14.59 -6.90
CA LYS A 50 -8.05 -15.27 -6.48
C LYS A 50 -9.23 -14.67 -7.23
N CYS A 51 -10.12 -15.51 -7.75
CA CYS A 51 -11.33 -15.09 -8.44
C CYS A 51 -12.55 -15.57 -7.66
N PHE A 52 -13.53 -14.69 -7.48
CA PHE A 52 -14.83 -14.98 -6.90
C PHE A 52 -15.90 -14.72 -7.97
N VAL A 53 -16.86 -15.63 -8.08
CA VAL A 53 -18.02 -15.46 -8.95
C VAL A 53 -19.20 -15.15 -8.05
N PHE A 54 -20.01 -14.16 -8.42
CA PHE A 54 -21.19 -13.76 -7.66
C PHE A 54 -22.44 -14.06 -8.48
N PRO A 55 -23.45 -14.74 -7.90
CA PRO A 55 -24.76 -14.83 -8.53
C PRO A 55 -25.42 -13.45 -8.52
N ARG A 56 -26.55 -13.33 -9.21
CA ARG A 56 -27.25 -12.05 -9.31
C ARG A 56 -27.78 -11.63 -7.92
N PRO A 57 -27.50 -10.41 -7.44
CA PRO A 57 -27.86 -10.00 -6.07
C PRO A 57 -29.37 -9.94 -5.80
N ALA A 58 -30.16 -9.55 -6.80
CA ALA A 58 -31.60 -9.38 -6.68
C ALA A 58 -32.29 -9.48 -8.06
N SER A 59 -33.63 -9.46 -8.05
CA SER A 59 -34.45 -9.43 -9.27
C SER A 59 -34.17 -8.20 -10.14
N THR A 60 -34.46 -8.26 -11.45
CA THR A 60 -34.24 -7.14 -12.37
C THR A 60 -34.89 -5.83 -11.94
N GLN A 61 -36.06 -5.91 -11.32
CA GLN A 61 -36.77 -4.72 -10.81
C GLN A 61 -36.05 -4.13 -9.60
N ASN A 62 -35.62 -4.97 -8.66
CA ASN A 62 -34.96 -4.54 -7.43
C ASN A 62 -33.53 -4.02 -7.70
N MET A 63 -32.84 -4.54 -8.72
CA MET A 63 -31.52 -4.05 -9.14
C MET A 63 -31.50 -2.55 -9.50
N ARG A 64 -32.65 -1.92 -9.81
CA ARG A 64 -32.73 -0.48 -10.08
C ARG A 64 -32.72 0.39 -8.82
N ARG A 65 -32.93 -0.22 -7.66
CA ARG A 65 -33.03 0.44 -6.34
C ARG A 65 -32.12 -0.23 -5.32
N MET A 66 -30.95 -0.73 -5.75
CA MET A 66 -30.03 -1.50 -4.90
C MET A 66 -29.65 -0.80 -3.60
N GLU A 67 -29.49 0.52 -3.61
CA GLU A 67 -29.14 1.32 -2.42
C GLU A 67 -30.26 1.36 -1.36
N GLU A 68 -31.50 1.07 -1.75
CA GLU A 68 -32.69 1.06 -0.87
C GLU A 68 -32.97 -0.34 -0.28
N LEU A 69 -32.37 -1.40 -0.83
CA LEU A 69 -32.67 -2.78 -0.45
C LEU A 69 -32.00 -3.14 0.87
N SER A 70 -32.74 -3.86 1.71
CA SER A 70 -32.17 -4.54 2.88
C SER A 70 -31.55 -5.89 2.48
N GLU A 71 -30.63 -6.41 3.30
CA GLU A 71 -30.02 -7.73 3.05
C GLU A 71 -31.06 -8.85 2.89
N LYS A 72 -32.21 -8.76 3.58
CA LYS A 72 -33.28 -9.77 3.48
C LYS A 72 -33.94 -9.83 2.11
N GLU A 73 -33.80 -8.77 1.32
CA GLU A 73 -34.35 -8.66 -0.04
C GLU A 73 -33.33 -9.11 -1.10
N LEU A 74 -32.11 -9.44 -0.69
CA LEU A 74 -31.07 -9.99 -1.55
C LEU A 74 -31.20 -11.51 -1.62
N ASP A 75 -30.70 -12.05 -2.73
CA ASP A 75 -30.61 -13.48 -2.95
C ASP A 75 -29.69 -14.14 -1.91
N SER A 76 -30.14 -15.25 -1.32
CA SER A 76 -29.40 -15.94 -0.26
C SER A 76 -28.08 -16.53 -0.74
N GLU A 77 -28.00 -17.02 -1.99
CA GLU A 77 -26.76 -17.55 -2.57
C GLU A 77 -25.75 -16.41 -2.81
N PHE A 78 -26.24 -15.23 -3.21
CA PHE A 78 -25.41 -14.03 -3.30
C PHE A 78 -24.84 -13.64 -1.94
N LEU A 79 -25.67 -13.61 -0.90
CA LEU A 79 -25.23 -13.26 0.45
C LEU A 79 -24.19 -14.24 1.00
N GLU A 80 -24.40 -15.54 0.82
CA GLU A 80 -23.45 -16.57 1.25
C GLU A 80 -22.09 -16.40 0.54
N GLN A 81 -22.12 -16.15 -0.77
CA GLN A 81 -20.93 -15.93 -1.57
C GLN A 81 -20.22 -14.61 -1.22
N ALA A 82 -20.98 -13.55 -0.95
CA ALA A 82 -20.43 -12.27 -0.47
C ALA A 82 -19.78 -12.41 0.90
N ASN A 83 -20.40 -13.14 1.82
CA ASN A 83 -19.81 -13.41 3.13
C ASN A 83 -18.51 -14.23 2.99
N THR A 84 -18.51 -15.24 2.11
CA THR A 84 -17.30 -16.02 1.79
C THR A 84 -16.16 -15.14 1.26
N PHE A 85 -16.48 -14.20 0.35
CA PHE A 85 -15.53 -13.21 -0.15
C PHE A 85 -15.00 -12.32 0.97
N CYS A 86 -15.88 -11.74 1.79
CA CYS A 86 -15.49 -10.87 2.90
C CYS A 86 -14.57 -11.60 3.89
N HIS A 87 -14.93 -12.81 4.31
CA HIS A 87 -14.08 -13.64 5.17
C HIS A 87 -12.72 -13.91 4.55
N TYR A 88 -12.66 -14.21 3.25
CA TYR A 88 -11.38 -14.40 2.57
C TYR A 88 -10.53 -13.12 2.61
N VAL A 89 -11.10 -11.96 2.27
CA VAL A 89 -10.36 -10.69 2.29
C VAL A 89 -9.87 -10.38 3.70
N TYR A 90 -10.73 -10.44 4.72
CA TYR A 90 -10.33 -10.14 6.09
C TYR A 90 -9.24 -11.08 6.64
N ASN A 91 -9.25 -12.35 6.23
CA ASN A 91 -8.28 -13.33 6.74
C ASN A 91 -6.98 -13.41 5.92
N ASN A 92 -6.95 -12.89 4.69
CA ASN A 92 -5.81 -13.06 3.78
C ASN A 92 -5.23 -11.72 3.27
N ALA A 93 -5.87 -10.59 3.51
CA ALA A 93 -5.34 -9.29 3.11
C ALA A 93 -4.21 -8.88 4.05
N GLU A 94 -3.00 -8.89 3.51
CA GLU A 94 -1.82 -8.41 4.23
C GLU A 94 -1.82 -6.87 4.32
N PRO A 95 -1.32 -6.31 5.43
CA PRO A 95 -1.04 -4.88 5.53
C PRO A 95 -0.17 -4.40 4.37
N LYS A 96 -0.46 -3.20 3.85
CA LYS A 96 0.34 -2.64 2.76
C LYS A 96 1.77 -2.40 3.23
N THR A 97 2.74 -2.97 2.52
CA THR A 97 4.17 -2.73 2.75
C THR A 97 4.79 -1.98 1.56
N ILE A 98 5.88 -1.27 1.84
CA ILE A 98 6.76 -0.67 0.83
C ILE A 98 8.12 -1.36 0.84
N SER A 99 8.90 -1.16 -0.22
CA SER A 99 10.27 -1.68 -0.32
C SER A 99 11.07 -1.33 0.94
N GLY A 100 11.75 -2.32 1.50
CA GLY A 100 12.37 -2.22 2.84
C GLY A 100 11.53 -2.85 3.96
N GLY A 101 10.38 -3.46 3.64
CA GLY A 101 9.63 -4.31 4.56
C GLY A 101 8.81 -3.55 5.61
N ARG A 102 8.75 -2.22 5.53
CA ARG A 102 7.96 -1.43 6.47
C ARG A 102 6.48 -1.44 6.09
N THR A 103 5.66 -1.82 7.06
CA THR A 103 4.21 -1.71 6.97
C THR A 103 3.80 -0.25 7.01
N ILE A 104 3.01 0.17 6.02
CA ILE A 104 2.32 1.45 6.04
C ILE A 104 1.20 1.33 7.07
N THR A 105 1.42 1.90 8.26
CA THR A 105 0.39 1.98 9.29
C THR A 105 -0.67 3.02 8.89
N GLY A 106 -1.93 2.74 9.23
CA GLY A 106 -3.09 3.59 8.92
C GLY A 106 -3.12 4.96 9.62
N THR A 107 -2.07 5.33 10.37
CA THR A 107 -1.80 6.72 10.75
C THR A 107 -1.50 7.48 9.46
N GLY A 108 -2.55 8.02 8.83
CA GLY A 108 -2.67 8.40 7.41
C GLY A 108 -1.61 9.30 6.78
N VAL A 109 -0.59 9.71 7.53
CA VAL A 109 0.57 10.46 7.05
C VAL A 109 1.33 9.69 5.97
N SER A 110 1.62 8.40 6.17
CA SER A 110 2.47 7.66 5.23
C SER A 110 1.77 7.32 3.91
N LEU A 111 0.49 6.95 3.96
CA LEU A 111 -0.29 6.68 2.75
C LEU A 111 -0.68 7.97 2.02
N GLY A 112 -1.03 9.03 2.77
CA GLY A 112 -1.32 10.35 2.21
C GLY A 112 -0.12 10.93 1.46
N ASN A 113 1.06 10.92 2.08
CA ASN A 113 2.30 11.37 1.43
C ASN A 113 2.61 10.54 0.16
N LEU A 114 2.36 9.22 0.20
CA LEU A 114 2.56 8.37 -0.99
C LEU A 114 1.59 8.73 -2.12
N ALA A 115 0.32 9.02 -1.78
CA ALA A 115 -0.67 9.48 -2.74
C ALA A 115 -0.28 10.84 -3.33
N GLU A 116 0.18 11.79 -2.52
CA GLU A 116 0.66 13.10 -2.98
C GLU A 116 1.81 12.94 -3.99
N VAL A 117 2.82 12.13 -3.68
CA VAL A 117 3.96 11.91 -4.59
C VAL A 117 3.52 11.30 -5.92
N TYR A 118 2.59 10.34 -5.90
CA TYR A 118 2.07 9.76 -7.14
C TYR A 118 1.20 10.74 -7.93
N ILE A 119 0.35 11.53 -7.26
CA ILE A 119 -0.49 12.54 -7.91
C ILE A 119 0.38 13.62 -8.56
N GLU A 120 1.43 14.09 -7.89
CA GLU A 120 2.36 15.09 -8.43
C GLU A 120 3.11 14.57 -9.66
N ALA A 121 3.55 13.31 -9.65
CA ALA A 121 4.17 12.70 -10.82
C ALA A 121 3.21 12.68 -12.02
N ILE A 122 1.97 12.20 -11.80
CA ILE A 122 0.96 12.11 -12.86
C ILE A 122 0.58 13.49 -13.40
N SER A 123 0.31 14.46 -12.51
CA SER A 123 -0.10 15.81 -12.90
C SER A 123 0.99 16.56 -13.66
N SER A 124 2.26 16.22 -13.40
CA SER A 124 3.43 16.76 -14.12
C SER A 124 3.74 16.03 -15.43
N GLY A 125 2.93 15.04 -15.84
CA GLY A 125 3.16 14.23 -17.03
C GLY A 125 4.27 13.18 -16.89
N ASN A 126 4.77 12.96 -15.67
CA ASN A 126 5.79 11.96 -15.36
C ASN A 126 5.14 10.61 -15.02
N VAL A 127 5.91 9.53 -15.16
CA VAL A 127 5.47 8.19 -14.75
C VAL A 127 5.73 7.99 -13.25
N PRO A 128 4.73 7.58 -12.45
CA PRO A 128 4.93 7.17 -11.08
C PRO A 128 6.01 6.09 -10.94
N CYS A 129 7.05 6.38 -10.16
CA CYS A 129 8.15 5.45 -9.89
C CYS A 129 8.15 5.09 -8.40
N LEU A 130 8.12 3.79 -8.09
CA LEU A 130 8.02 3.29 -6.73
C LEU A 130 9.25 3.68 -5.90
N GLU A 131 10.43 3.57 -6.50
CA GLU A 131 11.71 3.89 -5.86
C GLU A 131 11.77 5.38 -5.50
N ASN A 132 11.41 6.25 -6.44
CA ASN A 132 11.34 7.69 -6.20
C ASN A 132 10.30 8.03 -5.12
N ALA A 133 9.15 7.34 -5.12
CA ALA A 133 8.12 7.54 -4.12
C ALA A 133 8.58 7.16 -2.71
N VAL A 134 9.36 6.09 -2.59
CA VAL A 134 9.94 5.63 -1.31
C VAL A 134 11.00 6.62 -0.80
N VAL A 135 11.85 7.15 -1.68
CA VAL A 135 12.85 8.17 -1.33
C VAL A 135 12.18 9.46 -0.87
N SER A 136 11.19 9.97 -1.62
CA SER A 136 10.43 11.16 -1.25
C SER A 136 9.68 10.96 0.08
N LEU A 137 9.08 9.78 0.28
CA LEU A 137 8.42 9.43 1.53
C LEU A 137 9.41 9.40 2.70
N ALA A 138 10.59 8.81 2.53
CA ALA A 138 11.64 8.80 3.56
C ALA A 138 12.02 10.22 3.98
N LYS A 139 12.27 11.11 3.01
CA LYS A 139 12.57 12.51 3.27
C LYS A 139 11.46 13.21 4.09
N ILE A 140 10.20 13.10 3.67
CA ILE A 140 9.09 13.75 4.37
C ILE A 140 8.92 13.19 5.80
N GLN A 141 9.03 11.88 5.97
CA GLN A 141 8.88 11.23 7.27
C GLN A 141 10.02 11.59 8.23
N ASN A 142 11.27 11.61 7.74
CA ASN A 142 12.42 11.87 8.59
C ASN A 142 12.47 13.33 9.05
N VAL A 143 12.12 14.30 8.19
CA VAL A 143 11.98 15.70 8.61
C VAL A 143 10.94 15.82 9.72
N ARG A 144 9.76 15.20 9.56
CA ARG A 144 8.72 15.21 10.61
C ARG A 144 9.16 14.48 11.88
N ALA A 145 9.98 13.44 11.76
CA ALA A 145 10.51 12.71 12.90
C ALA A 145 11.49 13.57 13.72
N VAL A 146 12.37 14.34 13.06
CA VAL A 146 13.26 15.30 13.71
C VAL A 146 12.46 16.37 14.44
N GLU A 147 11.51 17.02 13.76
CA GLU A 147 10.64 18.04 14.36
C GLU A 147 9.90 17.53 15.59
N ARG A 148 9.33 16.32 15.50
CA ARG A 148 8.58 15.69 16.60
C ARG A 148 9.48 15.34 17.77
N ALA A 149 10.65 14.78 17.51
CA ALA A 149 11.63 14.43 18.54
C ALA A 149 12.14 15.68 19.26
N MET A 150 12.44 16.75 18.52
CA MET A 150 12.88 18.03 19.08
C MET A 150 11.78 18.67 19.93
N GLN A 151 10.54 18.68 19.44
CA GLN A 151 9.39 19.18 20.22
C GLN A 151 9.19 18.38 21.52
N PHE A 152 9.34 17.06 21.46
CA PHE A 152 9.25 16.19 22.63
C PHE A 152 10.37 16.53 23.63
N TYR A 153 11.62 16.61 23.17
CA TYR A 153 12.77 16.98 23.99
C TYR A 153 12.56 18.31 24.71
N MET A 154 12.16 19.36 23.98
CA MET A 154 11.90 20.68 24.56
C MET A 154 10.79 20.64 25.61
N THR A 155 9.73 19.87 25.37
CA THR A 155 8.62 19.74 26.32
C THR A 155 9.04 19.03 27.60
N GLU A 156 9.82 17.95 27.50
CA GLU A 156 10.35 17.25 28.68
C GLU A 156 11.33 18.15 29.46
N MET A 157 12.24 18.83 28.78
CA MET A 157 13.20 19.74 29.43
C MET A 157 12.49 20.89 30.15
N LEU A 158 11.50 21.53 29.52
CA LEU A 158 10.77 22.66 30.11
C LEU A 158 9.81 22.23 31.25
N SER A 159 9.30 21.00 31.23
CA SER A 159 8.39 20.52 32.27
C SER A 159 9.12 20.02 33.52
N ILE A 160 10.34 19.48 33.36
CA ILE A 160 11.08 18.83 34.44
C ILE A 160 12.14 19.77 35.06
N ALA A 161 12.64 20.78 34.34
CA ALA A 161 13.73 21.64 34.82
C ALA A 161 13.22 22.98 35.41
N PRO A 162 12.92 23.07 36.73
CA PRO A 162 12.72 24.36 37.38
C PRO A 162 14.07 25.06 37.52
N LEU A 163 14.26 26.14 36.76
CA LEU A 163 15.47 26.96 36.89
C LEU A 163 15.35 27.91 38.09
N PRO A 164 16.45 28.16 38.84
CA PRO A 164 17.81 27.62 38.66
C PRO A 164 18.05 26.26 39.35
N MET A 165 18.89 25.41 38.75
CA MET A 165 19.23 24.07 39.25
C MET A 165 20.73 23.76 39.10
N ARG A 166 21.22 22.67 39.74
CA ARG A 166 22.63 22.27 39.66
C ARG A 166 22.98 21.69 38.27
N PRO A 167 24.19 21.92 37.74
CA PRO A 167 24.60 21.38 36.44
C PRO A 167 24.50 19.85 36.34
N GLU A 168 24.78 19.14 37.43
CA GLU A 168 24.73 17.67 37.47
C GLU A 168 23.28 17.17 37.32
N GLU A 169 22.36 17.79 38.06
CA GLU A 169 20.93 17.48 38.00
C GLU A 169 20.35 17.79 36.61
N LEU A 170 20.78 18.90 35.99
CA LEU A 170 20.38 19.26 34.62
C LEU A 170 20.90 18.26 33.59
N SER A 171 22.15 17.79 33.76
CA SER A 171 22.76 16.78 32.89
C SER A 171 21.99 15.46 32.93
N ASP A 172 21.54 15.03 34.11
CA ASP A 172 20.77 13.79 34.25
C ASP A 172 19.39 13.89 33.61
N ILE A 173 18.70 15.03 33.75
CA ILE A 173 17.42 15.28 33.05
C ILE A 173 17.62 15.29 31.54
N HIS A 174 18.66 15.98 31.05
CA HIS A 174 18.99 16.04 29.62
C HIS A 174 19.16 14.65 29.02
N LYS A 175 19.96 13.77 29.63
CA LYS A 175 20.17 12.39 29.14
C LYS A 175 18.87 11.60 29.04
N ILE A 176 17.96 11.79 29.99
CA ILE A 176 16.65 11.11 29.98
C ILE A 176 15.78 11.66 28.84
N ALA A 177 15.70 12.99 28.71
CA ALA A 177 14.91 13.64 27.67
C ALA A 177 15.44 13.33 26.26
N GLU A 178 16.77 13.38 26.08
CA GLU A 178 17.47 13.02 24.84
C GLU A 178 17.17 11.58 24.45
N LYS A 179 17.35 10.63 25.37
CA LYS A 179 17.07 9.21 25.11
C LYS A 179 15.63 8.99 24.65
N LYS A 180 14.65 9.59 25.33
CA LYS A 180 13.23 9.48 24.94
C LYS A 180 12.94 10.16 23.61
N ALA A 181 13.57 11.29 23.31
CA ALA A 181 13.43 11.98 22.03
C ALA A 181 13.99 11.14 20.87
N ILE A 182 15.12 10.47 21.07
CA ILE A 182 15.69 9.51 20.11
C ILE A 182 14.74 8.33 19.91
N GLU A 183 14.14 7.79 20.98
CA GLU A 183 13.12 6.74 20.85
C GLU A 183 11.92 7.19 20.00
N VAL A 184 11.43 8.42 20.21
CA VAL A 184 10.38 9.02 19.36
C VAL A 184 10.84 9.10 17.90
N PHE A 185 12.05 9.60 17.64
CA PHE A 185 12.61 9.66 16.30
C PHE A 185 12.66 8.27 15.65
N ILE A 186 13.22 7.26 16.31
CA ILE A 186 13.38 5.90 15.77
C ILE A 186 12.03 5.28 15.41
N THR A 187 10.99 5.51 16.22
CA THR A 187 9.66 4.97 15.92
C THR A 187 9.05 5.56 14.64
N MET A 188 9.41 6.80 14.29
CA MET A 188 8.85 7.54 13.16
C MET A 188 9.74 7.49 11.91
N ALA A 189 11.06 7.62 12.08
CA ALA A 189 12.05 7.69 11.01
C ALA A 189 11.91 6.51 10.05
N PHE A 190 12.07 6.77 8.75
CA PHE A 190 11.94 5.82 7.66
C PHE A 190 13.16 5.86 6.75
N ASN A 191 13.81 4.70 6.57
CA ASN A 191 14.85 4.49 5.56
C ASN A 191 15.99 5.55 5.61
N ASP A 192 16.35 6.00 6.82
CA ASP A 192 17.50 6.91 7.06
C ASP A 192 18.82 6.13 7.13
N ASN A 193 19.17 5.43 6.04
CA ASN A 193 20.32 4.52 6.03
C ASN A 193 21.66 5.24 6.23
N ASP A 194 21.76 6.47 5.72
CA ASP A 194 22.96 7.31 5.83
C ASP A 194 23.01 8.09 7.16
N GLN A 195 22.00 7.91 8.02
CA GLN A 195 21.86 8.57 9.33
C GLN A 195 21.89 10.10 9.27
N MET A 196 21.55 10.69 8.12
CA MET A 196 21.65 12.14 7.93
C MET A 196 20.69 12.88 8.87
N TYR A 197 19.46 12.37 9.02
CA TYR A 197 18.45 13.01 9.87
C TYR A 197 18.67 12.70 11.35
N HIS A 198 19.21 11.53 11.66
CA HIS A 198 19.68 11.26 13.02
C HIS A 198 20.80 12.23 13.43
N GLN A 199 21.79 12.47 12.57
CA GLN A 199 22.85 13.45 12.81
C GLN A 199 22.29 14.86 12.95
N GLU A 200 21.33 15.26 12.09
CA GLU A 200 20.63 16.54 12.21
C GLU A 200 19.97 16.71 13.58
N LEU A 201 19.30 15.67 14.10
CA LEU A 201 18.72 15.68 15.44
C LEU A 201 19.77 15.85 16.56
N MET A 202 20.98 15.28 16.39
CA MET A 202 22.05 15.32 17.41
C MET A 202 22.88 16.62 17.38
N VAL A 203 22.79 17.40 16.30
CA VAL A 203 23.47 18.71 16.20
C VAL A 203 22.68 19.82 16.90
N HIS A 204 21.39 19.61 17.13
CA HIS A 204 20.49 20.53 17.83
C HIS A 204 20.47 20.30 19.34
#